data_AF-A0A9D7VPH2-F1
#
_entry.id   AF-A0A9D7VPH2-F1
#
_cell.length_a   1.000
_cell.length_b   1.000
_cell.length_c   1.000
_cell.angle_alpha   90.00
_cell.angle_beta   90.00
_cell.angle_gamma   90.00
#
_symmetry.space_group_name_H-M   'P 1'
#
loop_
_entity.id
_entity.type
_entity.pdbx_description
1 polymer ?
#
loop_
_entity_poly.entity_id
_entity_poly.type
_entity_poly.pdbx_seq_one_letter_code
_entity_poly.pdbx_strand_id
1 'polypeptide(L)'
;MYHAKADGGNKLRFFSGQMNAHIARNMKIESALRRTLEKNGLSLHYQPVVDVSQNRILGCEALVRWSDPETGSYRRPSSSPLPKTPV
;
A
#
# COMPACT_ATOMS: atom_id res chain seq x y z
N MET A 1 -22.76 -10.64 -16.10
CA MET A 1 -23.87 -11.38 -16.73
C MET A 1 -23.30 -12.63 -17.38
N TYR A 2 -23.01 -13.66 -16.58
CA TYR A 2 -22.81 -15.02 -17.07
C TYR A 2 -23.49 -15.96 -16.08
N HIS A 3 -24.42 -16.71 -16.63
CA HIS A 3 -25.28 -17.68 -15.99
C HIS A 3 -24.47 -18.77 -15.29
N ALA A 4 -24.81 -19.03 -14.03
CA ALA A 4 -24.68 -20.35 -13.43
C ALA A 4 -25.71 -20.45 -12.29
N LYS A 5 -26.96 -20.71 -12.66
CA LYS A 5 -27.95 -21.32 -11.76
C LYS A 5 -28.07 -22.78 -12.19
N ALA A 6 -27.51 -23.68 -11.39
CA ALA A 6 -27.99 -25.05 -11.21
C ALA A 6 -26.95 -25.78 -10.34
N ASP A 7 -26.93 -25.48 -9.04
CA ASP A 7 -27.21 -26.50 -8.03
C ASP A 7 -27.03 -25.97 -6.62
N GLY A 8 -27.98 -26.38 -5.77
CA GLY A 8 -27.94 -26.46 -4.32
C GLY A 8 -26.97 -25.60 -3.52
N GLY A 9 -27.53 -24.71 -2.70
CA GLY A 9 -27.05 -24.56 -1.32
C GLY A 9 -26.03 -23.46 -1.06
N ASN A 10 -26.55 -22.32 -0.58
CA ASN A 10 -25.99 -21.64 0.59
C ASN A 10 -24.53 -21.14 0.53
N LYS A 11 -24.11 -20.37 -0.49
CA LYS A 11 -22.79 -19.68 -0.43
C LYS A 11 -22.53 -18.51 -1.38
N LEU A 12 -23.55 -17.83 -1.92
CA LEU A 12 -23.35 -16.84 -3.01
C LEU A 12 -23.91 -15.44 -2.71
N ARG A 13 -23.49 -14.83 -1.59
CA ARG A 13 -23.91 -13.44 -1.25
C ARG A 13 -22.77 -12.48 -0.91
N PHE A 14 -21.59 -12.97 -0.50
CA PHE A 14 -20.43 -12.11 -0.18
C PHE A 14 -19.34 -12.09 -1.27
N PHE A 15 -19.44 -12.98 -2.26
CA PHE A 15 -18.40 -13.15 -3.28
C PHE A 15 -18.48 -12.13 -4.43
N SER A 16 -19.58 -11.39 -4.63
CA SER A 16 -19.73 -10.55 -5.84
C SER A 16 -19.37 -9.08 -5.64
N GLY A 17 -19.62 -8.48 -4.48
CA GLY A 17 -19.39 -7.03 -4.28
C GLY A 17 -17.97 -6.71 -3.83
N GLN A 18 -17.56 -7.26 -2.69
CA GLN A 18 -16.25 -6.99 -2.10
C GLN A 18 -15.09 -7.59 -2.89
N MET A 19 -15.28 -8.78 -3.47
CA MET A 19 -14.27 -9.40 -4.34
C MET A 19 -14.05 -8.56 -5.60
N ASN A 20 -15.13 -8.10 -6.25
CA ASN A 20 -15.01 -7.23 -7.42
C ASN A 20 -14.34 -5.90 -7.07
N ALA A 21 -14.65 -5.31 -5.91
CA ALA A 21 -13.98 -4.10 -5.44
C ALA A 21 -12.49 -4.32 -5.16
N HIS A 22 -12.11 -5.48 -4.61
CA HIS A 22 -10.71 -5.83 -4.37
C HIS A 22 -9.94 -6.03 -5.68
N ILE A 23 -10.52 -6.78 -6.62
CA ILE A 23 -9.93 -6.99 -7.96
C ILE A 23 -9.76 -5.65 -8.68
N ALA A 24 -10.80 -4.81 -8.70
CA ALA A 24 -10.74 -3.49 -9.32
C ALA A 24 -9.68 -2.58 -8.66
N ARG A 25 -9.55 -2.62 -7.33
CA ARG A 25 -8.51 -1.88 -6.59
C ARG A 25 -7.11 -2.35 -6.99
N ASN A 26 -6.87 -3.66 -7.03
CA ASN A 26 -5.56 -4.22 -7.38
C ASN A 26 -5.20 -3.90 -8.84
N MET A 27 -6.13 -4.05 -9.78
CA MET A 27 -5.93 -3.66 -11.17
C MET A 27 -5.59 -2.17 -11.31
N LYS A 28 -6.24 -1.29 -10.53
CA LYS A 28 -5.93 0.14 -10.51
C LYS A 28 -4.51 0.42 -10.01
N ILE A 29 -4.10 -0.24 -8.93
CA ILE A 29 -2.74 -0.11 -8.35
C ILE A 29 -1.68 -0.61 -9.34
N GLU A 30 -1.90 -1.78 -9.95
CA GLU A 30 -0.97 -2.35 -10.93
C GLU A 30 -0.83 -1.45 -12.17
N SER A 31 -1.95 -0.96 -12.68
CA SER A 31 -1.96 -0.03 -13.83
C SER A 31 -1.23 1.27 -13.50
N ALA A 32 -1.45 1.82 -12.30
CA ALA A 32 -0.71 2.99 -11.83
C ALA A 32 0.80 2.71 -11.75
N LEU A 33 1.20 1.51 -11.31
CA LEU A 33 2.62 1.19 -11.09
C LEU A 33 3.38 1.10 -12.39
N ARG A 34 2.79 0.42 -13.37
CA ARG A 34 3.35 0.37 -14.73
C ARG A 34 3.53 1.77 -15.31
N ARG A 35 2.50 2.62 -15.21
CA ARG A 35 2.59 4.01 -15.71
C ARG A 35 3.65 4.84 -14.98
N THR A 36 3.75 4.73 -13.66
CA THR A 36 4.72 5.50 -12.87
C THR A 36 6.15 5.03 -13.13
N LEU A 37 6.36 3.74 -13.37
CA LEU A 37 7.65 3.19 -13.79
C LEU A 37 8.09 3.77 -15.14
N GLU A 38 7.21 3.79 -16.13
CA GLU A 38 7.51 4.36 -17.47
C GLU A 38 7.85 5.85 -17.40
N LYS A 39 7.29 6.58 -16.44
CA LYS A 39 7.49 8.03 -16.26
C LYS A 39 8.60 8.39 -15.28
N ASN A 40 9.41 7.42 -14.82
CA ASN A 40 10.42 7.63 -13.78
C ASN A 40 9.87 8.30 -12.50
N GLY A 41 8.60 8.05 -12.15
CA GLY A 41 7.94 8.63 -10.98
C GLY A 41 8.20 7.87 -9.68
N LEU A 42 9.26 7.04 -9.65
CA LEU A 42 9.76 6.42 -8.43
C LEU A 42 10.89 7.26 -7.85
N SER A 43 10.83 7.53 -6.56
CA SER A 43 11.89 8.19 -5.80
C SER A 43 12.37 7.29 -4.66
N LEU A 44 13.65 7.41 -4.31
CA LEU A 44 14.23 6.71 -3.18
C LEU A 44 14.39 7.68 -2.01
N HIS A 45 13.80 7.33 -0.88
CA HIS A 45 13.93 8.07 0.37
C HIS A 45 14.83 7.28 1.32
N TYR A 46 15.59 7.96 2.16
CA TYR A 46 16.43 7.31 3.17
C TYR A 46 15.97 7.71 4.56
N GLN A 47 15.72 6.72 5.40
CA GLN A 47 15.39 6.95 6.80
C GLN A 47 16.56 6.48 7.68
N PRO A 48 17.18 7.37 8.49
CA PRO A 48 18.26 6.98 9.35
C PRO A 48 17.77 6.07 10.48
N VAL A 49 18.53 5.01 10.75
CA VAL A 49 18.38 4.18 11.94
C VAL A 49 19.38 4.68 12.97
N VAL A 50 18.88 5.16 14.10
CA VAL A 50 19.71 5.77 15.15
C VAL A 50 19.75 4.89 16.39
N ASP A 51 20.93 4.78 16.99
CA ASP A 51 21.11 4.27 18.34
C ASP A 51 20.71 5.38 19.31
N VAL A 52 19.56 5.22 19.99
CA VAL A 52 19.01 6.24 20.89
C VAL A 52 19.89 6.43 22.13
N SER A 53 20.59 5.38 22.56
CA SER A 53 21.42 5.42 23.78
C SER A 53 22.75 6.14 23.55
N GLN A 54 23.34 5.97 22.37
CA GLN A 54 24.65 6.53 22.01
C GLN A 54 24.56 7.72 21.03
N ASN A 55 23.34 8.11 20.65
CA ASN A 55 23.02 9.19 19.72
C ASN A 55 23.85 9.15 18.42
N ARG A 56 24.04 7.95 17.87
CA ARG A 56 24.78 7.74 16.62
C ARG A 56 23.90 7.14 15.54
N ILE A 57 24.24 7.40 14.29
CA ILE A 57 23.60 6.76 13.14
C ILE A 57 24.21 5.36 12.97
N LEU A 58 23.38 4.32 12.99
CA LEU A 58 23.78 2.93 12.72
C LEU A 58 23.71 2.60 11.23
N GLY A 59 22.86 3.29 10.48
CA GLY A 59 22.66 3.10 9.05
C GLY A 59 21.44 3.83 8.53
N CYS A 60 20.98 3.46 7.34
CA CYS A 60 19.74 3.99 6.77
C CYS A 60 18.92 2.90 6.08
N GLU A 61 17.61 3.00 6.18
CA GLU A 61 16.66 2.20 5.40
C GLU A 61 16.35 2.94 4.08
N ALA A 62 16.46 2.22 2.96
CA ALA A 62 16.12 2.74 1.64
C ALA A 62 14.64 2.44 1.34
N LEU A 63 13.84 3.49 1.22
CA LEU A 63 12.39 3.43 1.11
C LEU A 63 11.95 3.95 -0.26
N VAL A 64 11.51 3.04 -1.12
CA VAL A 64 10.93 3.42 -2.42
C VAL A 64 9.60 4.14 -2.19
N ARG A 65 9.41 5.24 -2.90
CA ARG A 65 8.20 6.05 -2.95
C ARG A 65 7.81 6.23 -4.40
N TRP A 66 6.52 6.30 -4.63
CA TRP A 66 5.95 6.57 -5.94
C TRP A 66 4.93 7.70 -5.80
N SER A 67 4.93 8.60 -6.78
CA SER A 67 3.92 9.63 -6.90
C SER A 67 3.12 9.37 -8.17
N ASP A 68 1.81 9.21 -8.01
CA ASP A 68 0.87 9.27 -9.12
C ASP A 68 0.07 10.58 -8.98
N PRO A 69 0.07 11.46 -10.00
CA PRO A 69 -0.72 12.70 -9.99
C PRO A 69 -2.21 12.47 -9.72
N GLU A 70 -2.78 11.32 -10.13
CA GLU A 70 -4.21 11.04 -10.00
C GLU A 70 -4.61 10.46 -8.63
N THR A 71 -3.72 9.75 -7.94
CA THR A 71 -4.02 9.13 -6.65
C THR A 71 -3.30 9.76 -5.46
N GLY A 72 -2.46 10.77 -5.70
CA GLY A 72 -1.54 11.31 -4.72
C GLY A 72 -0.43 10.32 -4.38
N SER A 73 0.61 10.77 -3.65
CA SER A 73 1.63 9.85 -3.14
C SER A 73 0.96 8.82 -2.22
N TYR A 74 1.20 7.53 -2.45
CA TYR A 74 0.78 6.48 -1.51
C TYR A 74 1.70 6.56 -0.28
N ARG A 75 1.46 7.58 0.55
CA ARG A 75 2.15 7.78 1.80
C ARG A 75 1.68 6.68 2.74
N ARG A 76 2.61 5.83 3.21
CA ARG A 76 2.37 4.99 4.39
C ARG A 76 1.78 5.90 5.48
N PRO A 77 0.67 5.55 6.15
CA PRO A 77 0.27 6.31 7.33
C PRO A 77 1.49 6.39 8.24
N SER A 78 1.85 7.61 8.68
CA SER A 78 2.93 7.80 9.64
C SER A 78 2.75 6.77 10.73
N SER A 79 3.79 6.00 11.05
CA SER A 79 3.77 5.05 12.16
C SER A 79 3.06 5.72 13.32
N SER A 80 1.97 5.11 13.79
CA SER A 80 1.14 5.62 14.88
C SER A 80 2.01 6.23 15.98
N PRO A 81 1.60 7.35 16.59
CA PRO A 81 2.39 7.99 17.62
C PRO A 81 2.73 6.94 18.68
N LEU A 82 4.03 6.70 18.89
CA LEU A 82 4.49 5.85 19.97
C LEU A 82 3.90 6.42 21.27
N PRO A 83 3.37 5.58 22.17
CA PRO A 83 2.91 6.05 23.46
C PRO A 83 4.09 6.77 24.12
N LYS A 84 3.91 8.06 24.41
CA LYS A 84 4.85 8.82 25.24
C LYS A 84 4.85 8.11 26.60
N THR A 85 5.86 7.32 26.88
CA THR A 85 6.13 6.89 28.25
C THR A 85 6.50 8.15 29.03
N PRO A 86 5.71 8.57 30.03
CA PRO A 86 6.16 9.61 30.94
C PRO A 86 7.31 9.03 31.76
N VAL A 87 8.32 9.89 31.94
CA VAL A 87 9.45 9.70 32.85
C VAL A 87 8.93 9.55 34.28
#